data_AF-A0A7W9FPG3-F1
#
_entry.id   AF-A0A7W9FPG3-F1
#
_cell.length_a   1.000
_cell.length_b   1.000
_cell.length_c   1.000
_cell.angle_alpha   90.00
_cell.angle_beta   90.00
_cell.angle_gamma   90.00
#
_symmetry.space_group_name_H-M   'P 1'
#
loop_
_entity.id
_entity.type
_entity.pdbx_description
1 polymer ?
#
loop_
_entity_poly.entity_id
_entity_poly.type
_entity_poly.pdbx_seq_one_letter_code
_entity_poly.pdbx_strand_id
1 'polypeptide(L)'
;MSDGNGAFEDDDDLEAFREEYEEHREALFQLMTDYADEKQLDDGLFAALVLDIAVSTRMLGYAYSVEKPSVAGLRLELDRFAKDAAEHVREVKAGAEEFIAEVKANRDAE
;
A
#
# COMPACT_ATOMS: atom_id res chain seq x y z
N MET A 1 0.44 22.43 40.31
CA MET A 1 -0.41 21.26 40.02
C MET A 1 -1.04 21.55 38.67
N SER A 2 -0.36 21.09 37.61
CA SER A 2 -0.81 20.03 36.67
C SER A 2 -1.98 20.56 35.81
N ASP A 3 -1.92 20.60 34.48
CA ASP A 3 -1.62 19.44 33.63
C ASP A 3 -0.88 19.81 32.35
N GLY A 4 0.22 19.10 32.10
CA GLY A 4 0.64 18.77 30.74
C GLY A 4 0.14 17.37 30.46
N ASN A 5 -0.81 17.21 29.54
CA ASN A 5 -1.09 15.92 28.91
C ASN A 5 -1.95 16.15 27.65
N GLY A 6 -1.31 16.15 26.48
CA GLY A 6 -2.01 16.25 25.18
C GLY A 6 -1.15 15.88 23.98
N ALA A 7 -0.02 15.21 24.21
CA ALA A 7 0.92 14.80 23.17
C ALA A 7 1.22 13.28 23.21
N PHE A 8 0.54 12.52 24.07
CA PHE A 8 0.79 11.09 24.29
C PHE A 8 -0.37 10.18 23.84
N GLU A 9 -1.53 10.74 23.44
CA GLU A 9 -2.64 9.93 22.88
C GLU A 9 -2.48 9.70 21.37
N ASP A 10 -1.80 10.59 20.63
CA ASP A 10 -1.63 10.47 19.18
C ASP A 10 -0.60 9.40 18.76
N ASP A 11 0.47 9.19 19.54
CA ASP A 11 1.56 8.27 19.16
C ASP A 11 1.13 6.79 19.30
N ASP A 12 0.41 6.44 20.37
CA ASP A 12 -0.08 5.07 20.61
C ASP A 12 -1.15 4.67 19.57
N ASP A 13 -2.02 5.61 19.16
CA ASP A 13 -3.04 5.38 18.13
C ASP A 13 -2.43 5.22 16.73
N LEU A 14 -1.36 5.96 16.42
CA LEU A 14 -0.61 5.82 15.17
C LEU A 14 0.18 4.52 15.09
N GLU A 15 0.76 4.08 16.20
CA GLU A 15 1.47 2.80 16.29
C GLU A 15 0.49 1.63 16.11
N ALA A 16 -0.66 1.65 16.81
CA ALA A 16 -1.71 0.65 16.64
C ALA A 16 -2.25 0.58 15.20
N PHE A 17 -2.48 1.73 14.56
CA PHE A 17 -2.88 1.78 13.15
C PHE A 17 -1.81 1.19 12.22
N ARG A 18 -0.53 1.46 12.49
CA ARG A 18 0.58 0.92 11.69
C ARG A 18 0.68 -0.60 11.83
N GLU A 19 0.53 -1.13 13.04
CA GLU A 19 0.54 -2.57 13.29
C GLU A 19 -0.62 -3.26 12.57
N GLU A 20 -1.84 -2.75 12.70
CA GLU A 20 -3.02 -3.29 11.99
C GLU A 20 -2.84 -3.22 10.47
N TYR A 21 -2.31 -2.11 9.97
CA TYR A 21 -2.02 -1.96 8.54
C TYR A 21 -1.02 -2.98 8.05
N GLU A 22 0.10 -3.20 8.74
CA GLU A 22 1.12 -4.16 8.31
C GLU A 22 0.62 -5.60 8.40
N GLU A 23 -0.13 -5.95 9.47
CA GLU A 23 -0.75 -7.29 9.59
C GLU A 23 -1.64 -7.59 8.37
N HIS A 24 -2.51 -6.66 8.00
CA HIS A 24 -3.39 -6.85 6.85
C HIS A 24 -2.64 -6.82 5.52
N ARG A 25 -1.61 -5.98 5.39
CA ARG A 25 -0.77 -5.91 4.20
C ARG A 25 -0.04 -7.24 3.98
N GLU A 26 0.57 -7.81 5.01
CA GLU A 26 1.26 -9.09 4.95
C GLU A 26 0.29 -10.22 4.61
N ALA A 27 -0.87 -10.29 5.28
CA ALA A 27 -1.87 -11.31 5.01
C ALA A 27 -2.38 -11.27 3.56
N LEU A 28 -2.66 -10.06 3.03
CA LEU A 28 -3.07 -9.89 1.64
C LEU A 28 -1.94 -10.25 0.66
N PHE A 29 -0.70 -9.84 0.96
CA PHE A 29 0.45 -10.16 0.13
C PHE A 29 0.61 -11.67 0.01
N GLN A 30 0.59 -12.40 1.14
CA GLN A 30 0.70 -13.86 1.15
C GLN A 30 -0.41 -14.52 0.32
N LEU A 31 -1.66 -14.11 0.52
CA LEU A 31 -2.81 -14.68 -0.21
C LEU A 31 -2.67 -14.49 -1.73
N MET A 32 -2.19 -13.32 -2.15
CA MET A 32 -1.99 -12.98 -3.55
C MET A 32 -0.79 -13.73 -4.16
N THR A 33 0.32 -13.87 -3.42
CA THR A 33 1.49 -14.62 -3.89
C THR A 33 1.22 -16.12 -3.94
N ASP A 34 0.50 -16.69 -2.97
CA ASP A 34 0.08 -18.10 -2.99
C ASP A 34 -0.72 -18.42 -4.24
N TYR A 35 -1.66 -17.53 -4.60
CA TYR A 35 -2.42 -17.66 -5.84
C TYR A 35 -1.52 -17.55 -7.09
N ALA A 36 -0.59 -16.59 -7.10
CA ALA A 36 0.33 -16.41 -8.21
C ALA A 36 1.21 -17.66 -8.42
N ASP A 37 1.71 -18.24 -7.34
CA ASP A 37 2.51 -19.47 -7.34
C ASP A 37 1.68 -20.68 -7.82
N GLU A 38 0.47 -20.86 -7.27
CA GLU A 38 -0.43 -21.95 -7.67
C GLU A 38 -0.77 -21.89 -9.16
N LYS A 39 -0.94 -20.68 -9.69
CA LYS A 39 -1.27 -20.44 -11.11
C LYS A 39 -0.05 -20.22 -12.00
N GLN A 40 1.15 -20.26 -11.44
CA GLN A 40 2.42 -20.00 -12.14
C GLN A 40 2.38 -18.69 -12.96
N LEU A 41 1.87 -17.63 -12.35
CA LEU A 41 1.86 -16.31 -12.96
C LEU A 41 3.28 -15.78 -13.03
N ASP A 42 3.65 -15.13 -14.14
CA ASP A 42 4.89 -14.36 -14.17
C ASP A 42 4.75 -13.09 -13.33
N ASP A 43 5.86 -12.64 -12.75
CA ASP A 43 5.92 -11.47 -11.87
C ASP A 43 5.33 -10.21 -12.51
N GLY A 44 5.48 -10.06 -13.83
CA GLY A 44 4.97 -8.92 -14.59
C GLY A 44 3.44 -8.91 -14.65
N LEU A 45 2.84 -10.06 -14.98
CA LEU A 45 1.39 -10.24 -14.97
C LEU A 45 0.82 -10.09 -13.56
N PHE A 46 1.47 -10.68 -12.55
CA PHE A 46 1.04 -10.56 -11.16
C PHE A 46 1.00 -9.10 -10.70
N ALA A 47 2.09 -8.35 -10.92
CA ALA A 47 2.15 -6.93 -10.56
C ALA A 47 1.06 -6.10 -11.28
N ALA A 48 0.77 -6.40 -12.54
CA ALA A 48 -0.29 -5.72 -13.30
C ALA A 48 -1.69 -6.01 -12.73
N LEU A 49 -1.97 -7.25 -12.32
CA LEU A 49 -3.24 -7.63 -11.69
C LEU A 49 -3.43 -6.96 -10.33
N VAL A 50 -2.40 -6.91 -9.50
CA VAL A 50 -2.46 -6.22 -8.20
C VAL A 50 -2.76 -4.73 -8.38
N LEU A 51 -2.14 -4.08 -9.37
CA LEU A 51 -2.42 -2.68 -9.71
C LEU A 51 -3.87 -2.49 -10.18
N ASP A 52 -4.38 -3.38 -11.04
CA ASP A 52 -5.77 -3.33 -11.53
C ASP A 52 -6.79 -3.48 -10.38
N ILE A 53 -6.53 -4.40 -9.45
CA ILE A 53 -7.35 -4.59 -8.24
C ILE A 53 -7.31 -3.33 -7.36
N ALA A 54 -6.14 -2.72 -7.17
CA ALA A 54 -6.00 -1.51 -6.36
C ALA A 54 -6.81 -0.34 -6.96
N VAL A 55 -6.70 -0.11 -8.27
CA VAL A 55 -7.47 0.92 -8.98
C VAL A 55 -8.97 0.64 -8.89
N SER A 56 -9.39 -0.60 -9.15
CA SER A 56 -10.80 -1.01 -9.08
C SER A 56 -11.38 -0.81 -7.68
N THR A 57 -10.61 -1.13 -6.64
CA THR A 57 -11.00 -0.92 -5.24
C THR A 57 -11.21 0.56 -4.94
N ARG A 58 -10.33 1.44 -5.45
CA ARG A 58 -10.51 2.90 -5.33
C ARG A 58 -11.76 3.40 -6.06
N MET A 59 -12.04 2.88 -7.25
CA MET A 59 -13.27 3.22 -7.98
C MET A 59 -14.52 2.83 -7.20
N LEU A 60 -14.54 1.61 -6.62
CA LEU A 60 -15.65 1.14 -5.79
C LEU A 60 -15.77 1.98 -4.52
N GLY A 61 -14.66 2.30 -3.85
CA GLY A 61 -14.62 3.15 -2.68
C GLY A 61 -15.26 4.52 -2.93
N TYR A 62 -14.92 5.18 -4.04
CA TYR A 62 -15.57 6.42 -4.45
C TYR A 62 -17.08 6.23 -4.70
N ALA A 63 -17.44 5.21 -5.47
CA ALA A 63 -18.82 4.97 -5.87
C ALA A 63 -19.75 4.72 -4.67
N TYR A 64 -19.26 4.05 -3.62
CA TYR A 64 -20.05 3.72 -2.43
C TYR A 64 -19.99 4.77 -1.31
N SER A 65 -19.02 5.70 -1.33
CA SER A 65 -18.87 6.72 -0.28
C SER A 65 -19.61 8.04 -0.59
N VAL A 66 -19.96 8.29 -1.86
CA VAL A 66 -20.57 9.56 -2.29
C VAL A 66 -22.06 9.37 -2.58
N GLU A 67 -22.90 10.28 -2.09
CA GLU A 67 -24.37 10.22 -2.26
C GLU A 67 -24.82 10.21 -3.74
N LYS A 68 -24.11 10.96 -4.59
CA LYS A 68 -24.37 11.09 -6.03
C LYS A 68 -23.05 11.00 -6.81
N PRO A 69 -22.52 9.79 -7.06
CA PRO A 69 -21.25 9.62 -7.76
C PRO A 69 -21.34 10.19 -9.17
N SER A 70 -20.24 10.78 -9.65
CA SER A 70 -20.15 11.36 -10.99
C SER A 70 -18.85 10.97 -11.68
N VAL A 71 -18.86 10.97 -13.02
CA VAL A 71 -17.65 10.69 -13.82
C VAL A 71 -16.53 11.68 -13.51
N ALA A 72 -16.85 12.97 -13.38
CA ALA A 72 -15.86 13.99 -13.07
C ALA A 72 -15.25 13.81 -11.66
N GLY A 73 -16.08 13.47 -10.67
CA GLY A 73 -15.59 13.21 -9.31
C GLY A 73 -14.73 11.95 -9.23
N LEU A 74 -15.10 10.89 -9.94
CA LEU A 74 -14.28 9.68 -10.02
C LEU A 74 -12.92 9.96 -10.67
N ARG A 75 -12.87 10.76 -11.74
CA ARG A 75 -11.60 11.15 -12.37
C ARG A 75 -10.68 11.88 -11.39
N LEU A 76 -11.22 12.83 -10.62
CA LEU A 76 -10.46 13.54 -9.59
C LEU A 76 -9.95 12.60 -8.49
N GLU A 77 -10.73 11.60 -8.10
CA GLU A 77 -10.28 10.59 -7.14
C GLU A 77 -9.12 9.76 -7.69
N LEU A 78 -9.22 9.31 -8.95
CA LEU A 78 -8.16 8.55 -9.60
C LEU A 78 -6.89 9.39 -9.81
N ASP A 79 -7.02 10.68 -10.14
CA ASP A 79 -5.88 11.59 -10.25
C ASP A 79 -5.14 11.75 -8.90
N ARG A 80 -5.89 11.81 -7.79
CA ARG A 80 -5.30 11.83 -6.43
C ARG A 80 -4.60 10.52 -6.12
N PHE A 81 -5.27 9.39 -6.32
CA PHE A 81 -4.67 8.08 -6.09
C PHE A 81 -3.39 7.88 -6.92
N ALA A 82 -3.38 8.30 -8.18
CA ALA A 82 -2.19 8.24 -9.03
C ALA A 82 -1.04 9.09 -8.50
N LYS A 83 -1.34 10.27 -7.92
CA LYS A 83 -0.34 11.12 -7.27
C LYS A 83 0.25 10.44 -6.04
N ASP A 84 -0.58 9.87 -5.18
CA ASP A 84 -0.15 9.19 -3.95
C ASP A 84 0.71 7.96 -4.28
N ALA A 85 0.31 7.17 -5.27
CA ALA A 85 1.09 6.03 -5.75
C ALA A 85 2.44 6.48 -6.33
N ALA A 86 2.48 7.59 -7.08
CA ALA A 86 3.73 8.14 -7.61
C ALA A 86 4.66 8.67 -6.51
N GLU A 87 4.12 9.20 -5.43
CA GLU A 87 4.87 9.63 -4.25
C GLU A 87 5.50 8.43 -3.55
N HIS A 88 4.71 7.40 -3.26
CA HIS A 88 5.21 6.15 -2.68
C HIS A 88 6.33 5.51 -3.51
N VAL A 89 6.18 5.45 -4.84
CA VAL A 89 7.24 4.95 -5.73
C VAL A 89 8.52 5.79 -5.64
N ARG A 90 8.41 7.12 -5.47
CA ARG A 90 9.60 7.98 -5.31
C ARG A 90 10.32 7.69 -4.00
N GLU A 91 9.59 7.46 -2.92
CA GLU A 91 10.17 7.08 -1.62
C GLU A 91 10.90 5.74 -1.70
N VAL A 92 10.25 4.71 -2.27
CA VAL A 92 10.87 3.39 -2.47
C VAL A 92 12.12 3.49 -3.37
N LYS A 93 12.06 4.31 -4.42
CA LYS A 93 13.23 4.55 -5.28
C LYS A 93 14.40 5.19 -4.54
N ALA A 94 14.15 6.03 -3.53
CA ALA A 94 15.22 6.62 -2.73
C ALA A 94 15.97 5.56 -1.92
N GLY A 95 15.28 4.50 -1.47
CA GLY A 95 15.87 3.35 -0.76
C GLY A 95 16.38 2.23 -1.68
N ALA A 96 16.39 2.40 -3.00
CA ALA A 96 16.70 1.31 -3.93
C ALA A 96 18.14 0.78 -3.80
N GLU A 97 19.09 1.65 -3.44
CA GLU A 97 20.49 1.24 -3.22
C GLU A 97 20.61 0.29 -2.02
N GLU A 98 19.94 0.62 -0.91
CA GLU A 98 19.90 -0.18 0.32
C GLU A 98 19.25 -1.54 0.06
N PHE A 99 18.08 -1.53 -0.60
CA PHE A 99 17.39 -2.77 -0.97
C PHE A 99 18.28 -3.72 -1.80
N ILE A 100 19.00 -3.20 -2.81
CA ILE A 100 19.90 -4.03 -3.62
C ILE A 100 21.10 -4.52 -2.82
N ALA A 101 21.61 -3.73 -1.87
CA ALA A 101 22.69 -4.15 -0.98
C ALA A 101 22.25 -5.31 -0.07
N GLU A 102 21.06 -5.22 0.52
CA GLU A 102 20.47 -6.27 1.37
C GLU A 102 20.26 -7.58 0.60
N VAL A 103 19.67 -7.51 -0.60
CA VAL A 103 19.45 -8.69 -1.44
C VAL A 103 20.77 -9.39 -1.78
N LYS A 104 21.84 -8.62 -2.07
CA LYS A 104 23.17 -9.19 -2.33
C LYS A 104 23.75 -9.86 -1.09
N ALA A 105 23.68 -9.19 0.06
CA ALA A 105 24.19 -9.73 1.31
C ALA A 105 23.51 -11.06 1.69
N ASN A 106 22.20 -11.16 1.49
CA ASN A 106 21.45 -12.40 1.76
C ASN A 106 21.85 -13.53 0.80
N ARG A 107 22.09 -13.23 -0.48
CA ARG A 107 22.55 -14.23 -1.46
C ARG A 107 23.98 -14.72 -1.22
N ASP A 108 24.85 -13.86 -0.71
CA ASP A 108 26.24 -14.22 -0.41
C ASP A 108 26.37 -15.00 0.92
N ALA A 109 25.32 -15.02 1.74
CA ALA A 109 25.25 -15.76 3.00
C ALA A 109 24.70 -17.19 2.87
N GLU A 110 24.12 -17.54 1.72
CA GLU A 110 23.64 -18.88 1.32
C GLU A 110 24.71 -19.68 0.56
#